data_AF-A0A346A3V8-F1
#
_entry.id   AF-A0A346A3V8-F1
#
_cell.length_a   1.000
_cell.length_b   1.000
_cell.length_c   1.000
_cell.angle_alpha   90.00
_cell.angle_beta   90.00
_cell.angle_gamma   90.00
#
_symmetry.space_group_name_H-M   'P 1'
#
loop_
_entity.id
_entity.type
_entity.pdbx_description
1 polymer ?
#
loop_
_entity_poly.entity_id
_entity_poly.type
_entity_poly.pdbx_seq_one_letter_code
_entity_poly.pdbx_strand_id
1 'polypeptide(L)'
;MKLKTISASLAVLISVGAVSQADAWTRSGTVTTARGTYTGSASGGCAGGTCSRTRSVTGPYGNTVSRSGSVSRTGPYRYSYSRTTTGPNGNSVTRSGSVATYPYWARYSRY
;
A
#
# COMPACT_ATOMS: atom_id res chain seq x y z
N MET A 1 62.60 -1.36 23.07
CA MET A 1 62.85 -1.42 21.61
C MET A 1 62.55 -2.82 21.08
N LYS A 2 61.50 -2.96 20.24
CA LYS A 2 61.43 -3.74 18.99
C LYS A 2 59.95 -3.89 18.57
N LEU A 3 59.63 -3.27 17.42
CA LEU A 3 58.33 -3.29 16.74
C LEU A 3 57.98 -4.67 16.16
N LYS A 4 56.69 -4.95 15.93
CA LYS A 4 56.13 -5.38 14.62
C LYS A 4 54.59 -5.41 14.64
N THR A 5 53.99 -4.52 13.84
CA THR A 5 52.60 -4.54 13.34
C THR A 5 52.35 -5.75 12.44
N ILE A 6 51.11 -6.28 12.36
CA ILE A 6 50.49 -6.88 11.15
C ILE A 6 48.98 -7.15 11.36
N SER A 7 48.19 -6.51 10.49
CA SER A 7 46.97 -6.96 9.77
C SER A 7 45.78 -7.56 10.54
N ALA A 8 44.63 -6.88 10.57
CA ALA A 8 43.60 -6.76 9.52
C ALA A 8 42.56 -7.89 9.57
N SER A 9 41.35 -7.56 10.05
CA SER A 9 40.08 -8.16 9.62
C SER A 9 38.93 -7.24 10.05
N LEU A 10 38.51 -6.40 9.11
CA LEU A 10 37.32 -5.57 9.22
C LEU A 10 36.10 -6.50 9.00
N ALA A 11 35.52 -7.04 10.06
CA ALA A 11 34.27 -7.79 9.95
C ALA A 11 33.08 -6.81 10.00
N VAL A 12 32.81 -6.14 8.87
CA VAL A 12 31.53 -5.44 8.69
C VAL A 12 30.49 -6.48 8.30
N LEU A 13 29.64 -6.88 9.23
CA LEU A 13 28.40 -7.56 8.90
C LEU A 13 27.41 -6.53 8.34
N ILE A 14 27.47 -6.32 7.02
CA ILE A 14 26.42 -5.63 6.28
C ILE A 14 25.37 -6.68 5.93
N SER A 15 24.33 -6.77 6.75
CA SER A 15 23.03 -7.27 6.31
C SER A 15 21.99 -6.18 6.51
N VAL A 16 22.10 -5.12 5.71
CA VAL A 16 20.99 -4.18 5.52
C VAL A 16 19.95 -4.86 4.64
N GLY A 17 19.11 -5.68 5.26
CA GLY A 17 17.79 -5.92 4.71
C GLY A 17 17.01 -4.62 4.86
N ALA A 18 16.97 -3.79 3.83
CA ALA A 18 16.03 -2.68 3.77
C ALA A 18 14.61 -3.28 3.67
N VAL A 19 14.04 -3.66 4.81
CA VAL A 19 12.59 -3.89 4.89
C VAL A 19 11.94 -2.56 4.56
N SER A 20 11.09 -2.58 3.52
CA SER A 20 10.33 -1.42 3.08
C SER A 20 9.67 -0.81 4.31
N GLN A 21 9.97 0.46 4.61
CA GLN A 21 9.28 1.16 5.67
C GLN A 21 7.79 1.09 5.33
N ALA A 22 7.00 0.52 6.25
CA ALA A 22 5.56 0.62 6.17
C ALA A 22 5.23 2.12 6.28
N ASP A 23 5.07 2.81 5.15
CA ASP A 23 4.53 4.16 5.11
C ASP A 23 3.06 4.09 5.48
N ALA A 24 2.82 3.90 6.77
CA ALA A 24 1.52 3.87 7.39
C ALA A 24 1.03 5.30 7.49
N TRP A 25 -0.02 5.61 6.74
CA TRP A 25 -0.64 6.92 6.74
C TRP A 25 -2.08 6.82 7.22
N THR A 26 -2.54 7.91 7.82
CA THR A 26 -3.95 8.13 8.17
C THR A 26 -4.36 9.51 7.68
N ARG A 27 -5.58 9.63 7.19
CA ARG A 27 -6.19 10.89 6.82
C ARG A 27 -7.66 10.89 7.17
N SER A 28 -8.17 12.04 7.58
CA SER A 28 -9.59 12.29 7.78
C SER A 28 -9.99 13.57 7.07
N GLY A 29 -11.28 13.70 6.75
CA GLY A 29 -11.78 14.90 6.10
C GLY A 29 -13.29 14.95 6.10
N THR A 30 -13.80 16.17 5.88
CA THR A 30 -15.22 16.47 5.85
C THR A 30 -15.53 17.20 4.55
N VAL A 31 -16.63 16.84 3.89
CA VAL A 31 -17.11 17.47 2.67
C VAL A 31 -18.57 17.86 2.88
N THR A 32 -18.87 19.15 2.80
CA THR A 32 -20.23 19.68 2.90
C THR A 32 -20.78 19.91 1.50
N THR A 33 -21.99 19.40 1.26
CA THR A 33 -22.72 19.56 0.00
C THR A 33 -24.13 20.08 0.29
N ALA A 34 -24.89 20.47 -0.73
CA ALA A 34 -26.31 20.80 -0.57
C ALA A 34 -27.15 19.64 0.01
N ARG A 35 -26.66 18.39 -0.11
CA ARG A 35 -27.31 17.19 0.43
C ARG A 35 -26.88 16.85 1.86
N GLY A 36 -26.09 17.71 2.51
CA GLY A 36 -25.56 17.56 3.86
C GLY A 36 -24.05 17.28 3.92
N THR A 37 -23.58 17.00 5.13
CA THR A 37 -22.16 16.84 5.48
C THR A 37 -21.74 15.37 5.47
N TYR A 38 -20.64 15.08 4.79
CA TYR A 38 -20.01 13.77 4.74
C TYR A 38 -18.69 13.81 5.49
N THR A 39 -18.50 12.93 6.46
CA THR A 39 -17.25 12.76 7.19
C THR A 39 -16.61 11.44 6.82
N GLY A 40 -15.30 11.40 6.66
CA GLY A 40 -14.62 10.17 6.33
C GLY A 40 -13.20 10.11 6.81
N SER A 41 -12.72 8.89 6.98
CA SER A 41 -11.36 8.57 7.37
C SER A 41 -10.82 7.46 6.48
N ALA A 42 -9.52 7.48 6.25
CA ALA A 42 -8.82 6.41 5.55
C ALA A 42 -7.45 6.22 6.15
N SER A 43 -7.00 4.98 6.17
CA SER A 43 -5.65 4.60 6.54
C SER A 43 -5.13 3.57 5.54
N GLY A 44 -3.82 3.48 5.44
CA GLY A 44 -3.19 2.48 4.59
C GLY A 44 -1.70 2.47 4.78
N GLY A 45 -1.06 1.49 4.16
CA GLY A 45 0.39 1.36 4.18
C GLY A 45 0.86 0.30 3.20
N CYS A 46 2.14 0.36 2.88
CA CYS A 46 2.78 -0.55 1.95
C CYS A 46 4.00 -1.20 2.58
N ALA A 47 4.08 -2.53 2.57
CA ALA A 47 5.24 -3.27 3.04
C ALA A 47 5.45 -4.51 2.17
N GLY A 48 6.71 -4.84 1.86
CA GLY A 48 7.06 -6.08 1.17
C GLY A 48 6.36 -6.26 -0.19
N GLY A 49 6.18 -5.18 -0.95
CA GLY A 49 5.49 -5.22 -2.24
C GLY A 49 3.97 -5.36 -2.16
N THR A 50 3.37 -5.28 -0.97
CA THR A 50 1.92 -5.28 -0.75
C THR A 50 1.47 -3.97 -0.10
N CYS A 51 0.48 -3.33 -0.70
CA CYS A 51 -0.16 -2.13 -0.19
C CYS A 51 -1.59 -2.43 0.24
N SER A 52 -1.95 -2.07 1.47
CA SER A 52 -3.30 -2.22 2.01
C SER A 52 -3.89 -0.86 2.35
N ARG A 53 -5.21 -0.74 2.22
CA ARG A 53 -5.95 0.49 2.53
C ARG A 53 -7.34 0.18 3.06
N THR A 54 -7.74 0.93 4.08
CA THR A 54 -9.10 0.96 4.61
C THR A 54 -9.64 2.40 4.56
N ARG A 55 -10.94 2.55 4.32
CA ARG A 55 -11.65 3.83 4.33
C ARG A 55 -13.07 3.66 4.81
N SER A 56 -13.57 4.62 5.57
CA SER A 56 -14.98 4.74 5.94
C SER A 56 -15.48 6.15 5.63
N VAL A 57 -16.75 6.25 5.25
CA VAL A 57 -17.46 7.53 5.08
C VAL A 57 -18.84 7.42 5.68
N THR A 58 -19.18 8.38 6.52
CA THR A 58 -20.49 8.55 7.11
C THR A 58 -21.18 9.76 6.47
N GLY A 59 -22.40 9.54 6.00
CA GLY A 59 -23.23 10.59 5.42
C GLY A 59 -24.06 11.33 6.48
N PRO A 60 -24.78 12.39 6.07
CA PRO A 60 -25.56 13.24 6.97
C PRO A 60 -26.71 12.50 7.67
N TYR A 61 -27.15 11.38 7.11
CA TYR A 61 -28.19 10.52 7.69
C TYR A 61 -27.61 9.37 8.55
N GLY A 62 -26.34 9.46 8.98
CA GLY A 62 -25.68 8.44 9.81
C GLY A 62 -25.26 7.16 9.07
N ASN A 63 -25.71 6.97 7.83
CA ASN A 63 -25.35 5.82 7.01
C ASN A 63 -23.86 5.82 6.67
N THR A 64 -23.20 4.69 6.92
CA THR A 64 -21.75 4.54 6.72
C THR A 64 -21.43 3.53 5.63
N VAL A 65 -20.50 3.88 4.74
CA VAL A 65 -19.91 2.96 3.75
C VAL A 65 -18.45 2.76 4.09
N SER A 66 -18.03 1.51 4.21
CA SER A 66 -16.63 1.15 4.41
C SER A 66 -16.07 0.39 3.22
N ARG A 67 -14.77 0.54 2.99
CA ARG A 67 -14.04 -0.16 1.94
C ARG A 67 -12.65 -0.48 2.43
N SER A 68 -12.27 -1.75 2.31
CA SER A 68 -10.92 -2.24 2.56
C SER A 68 -10.40 -2.98 1.35
N GLY A 69 -9.08 -3.13 1.24
CA GLY A 69 -8.47 -3.92 0.19
C GLY A 69 -6.96 -3.82 0.18
N SER A 70 -6.35 -4.70 -0.62
CA SER A 70 -4.92 -4.78 -0.82
C SER A 70 -4.56 -4.96 -2.30
N VAL A 71 -3.35 -4.55 -2.63
CA VAL A 71 -2.69 -4.77 -3.92
C VAL A 71 -1.31 -5.34 -3.64
N SER A 72 -0.97 -6.46 -4.26
CA SER A 72 0.32 -7.13 -4.11
C SER A 72 1.02 -7.22 -5.46
N ARG A 73 2.29 -6.84 -5.51
CA ARG A 73 3.12 -7.03 -6.70
C ARG A 73 3.48 -8.51 -6.84
N THR A 74 3.10 -9.11 -7.97
CA THR A 74 3.36 -10.53 -8.28
C THR A 74 4.48 -10.72 -9.32
N GLY A 75 4.98 -9.63 -9.91
CA GLY A 75 6.12 -9.65 -10.82
C GLY A 75 6.46 -8.26 -11.37
N PRO A 76 7.40 -8.16 -12.33
CA PRO A 76 7.65 -6.92 -13.05
C PRO A 76 6.36 -6.44 -13.72
N TYR A 77 5.89 -5.26 -13.32
CA TYR A 77 4.67 -4.62 -13.85
C TYR A 77 3.37 -5.43 -13.69
N ARG A 78 3.35 -6.45 -12.83
CA ARG A 78 2.20 -7.33 -12.55
C ARG A 78 1.77 -7.22 -11.09
N TYR A 79 0.46 -7.09 -10.89
CA TYR A 79 -0.15 -6.88 -9.59
C TYR A 79 -1.42 -7.72 -9.45
N SER A 80 -1.65 -8.31 -8.28
CA SER A 80 -2.94 -8.85 -7.88
C SER A 80 -3.60 -7.88 -6.89
N TYR A 81 -4.93 -7.89 -6.82
CA TYR A 81 -5.65 -7.09 -5.85
C TYR A 81 -6.90 -7.79 -5.34
N SER A 82 -7.32 -7.40 -4.14
CA SER A 82 -8.63 -7.73 -3.58
C SER A 82 -9.19 -6.51 -2.86
N ARG A 83 -10.49 -6.27 -2.99
CA ARG A 83 -11.18 -5.22 -2.24
C ARG A 83 -12.57 -5.66 -1.84
N THR A 84 -12.99 -5.22 -0.68
CA THR A 84 -14.35 -5.40 -0.17
C THR A 84 -14.94 -4.04 0.13
N THR A 85 -16.15 -3.79 -0.35
CA THR A 85 -16.95 -2.62 0.01
C THR A 85 -18.17 -3.09 0.76
N THR A 86 -18.40 -2.54 1.95
CA THR A 86 -19.57 -2.82 2.78
C THR A 86 -20.45 -1.57 2.80
N GLY A 87 -21.71 -1.76 2.43
CA GLY A 87 -22.71 -0.71 2.44
C GLY A 87 -23.33 -0.50 3.83
N PRO A 88 -24.20 0.52 3.98
CA PRO A 88 -24.79 0.89 5.27
C PRO A 88 -25.67 -0.22 5.87
N ASN A 89 -26.23 -1.08 5.02
CA ASN A 89 -27.09 -2.19 5.42
C ASN A 89 -26.31 -3.48 5.70
N GLY A 90 -24.98 -3.42 5.87
CA GLY A 90 -24.11 -4.59 6.11
C GLY A 90 -23.79 -5.44 4.88
N ASN A 91 -24.53 -5.28 3.79
CA ASN A 91 -24.26 -5.98 2.53
C ASN A 91 -22.87 -5.62 1.98
N SER A 92 -22.12 -6.66 1.57
CA SER A 92 -20.74 -6.51 1.13
C SER A 92 -20.54 -7.07 -0.28
N VAL A 93 -19.71 -6.39 -1.06
CA VAL A 93 -19.25 -6.86 -2.38
C VAL A 93 -17.75 -6.94 -2.38
N THR A 94 -17.23 -8.13 -2.66
CA THR A 94 -15.80 -8.39 -2.82
C THR A 94 -15.46 -8.48 -4.31
N ARG A 95 -14.35 -7.87 -4.70
CA ARG A 95 -13.79 -7.95 -6.05
C ARG A 95 -12.30 -8.20 -5.97
N SER A 96 -11.84 -9.20 -6.69
CA SER A 96 -10.44 -9.53 -6.86
C SER A 96 -10.07 -9.60 -8.34
N GLY A 97 -8.78 -9.52 -8.63
CA GLY A 97 -8.28 -9.64 -10.00
C GLY A 97 -6.78 -9.38 -10.09
N SER A 98 -6.29 -9.39 -11.32
CA SER A 98 -4.88 -9.12 -11.63
C SER A 98 -4.78 -8.06 -12.72
N VAL A 99 -3.75 -7.22 -12.64
CA VAL A 99 -3.45 -6.16 -13.59
C VAL A 99 -2.00 -6.31 -14.03
N ALA A 100 -1.76 -6.28 -15.33
CA ALA A 100 -0.43 -6.21 -15.92
C ALA A 100 -0.32 -4.90 -16.71
N THR A 101 0.76 -4.17 -16.50
CA THR A 101 1.09 -2.95 -17.26
C THR A 101 2.29 -3.26 -18.15
N TYR A 102 2.27 -2.80 -19.39
CA TYR A 102 3.40 -2.95 -20.30
C TYR A 102 3.91 -1.56 -20.64
N PRO A 103 5.04 -1.12 -20.08
CA PRO A 103 5.60 0.18 -20.44
C PRO A 103 5.94 0.19 -21.93
N TYR A 104 5.66 1.31 -22.61
CA TYR A 104 5.89 1.45 -24.05
C TYR A 104 7.35 1.17 -24.42
N TRP A 105 8.30 1.57 -23.57
CA TRP A 105 9.73 1.35 -23.80
C TRP A 105 10.15 -0.13 -23.68
N ALA A 106 9.43 -0.95 -22.92
CA ALA A 106 9.70 -2.38 -22.85
C ALA A 106 9.26 -3.15 -24.12
N ARG A 107 8.48 -2.51 -25.00
CA ARG A 107 8.16 -3.04 -26.33
C ARG A 107 9.29 -2.84 -27.33
N TYR A 108 10.06 -1.76 -27.19
CA TYR A 108 11.17 -1.44 -28.09
C TYR A 108 12.50 -2.07 -27.68
N SER A 109 12.70 -2.40 -26.40
CA SER A 109 13.93 -3.02 -25.90
C SER A 109 14.14 -4.50 -26.30
N ARG A 110 13.31 -5.04 -27.20
CA ARG A 110 13.47 -6.38 -27.79
C ARG A 110 13.99 -6.37 -29.23
N TYR A 111 14.35 -5.20 -29.75
CA TYR A 111 15.06 -4.99 -31.01
C TYR A 111 16.45 -4.41 -30.73
#